data_AF-F9Z869-F1
#
_entry.id   AF-F9Z869-F1
#
_cell.length_a   1.000
_cell.length_b   1.000
_cell.length_c   1.000
_cell.angle_alpha   90.00
_cell.angle_beta   90.00
_cell.angle_gamma   90.00
#
_symmetry.space_group_name_H-M   'P 1'
#
loop_
_entity.id
_entity.type
_entity.pdbx_description
1 polymer ?
#
loop_
_entity_poly.entity_id
_entity_poly.type
_entity_poly.pdbx_seq_one_letter_code
_entity_poly.pdbx_strand_id
1 'polypeptide(L)' 'MKKIFDQRFFRLLSECSQRKVSASEFAEAIEELATHVADFSITEQDYSILLRYFSFGLHRLKSYRVWFEQEKNILFVSN' A
#
# COMPACT_ATOMS: atom_id res chain seq x y z
N MET A 1 15.88 -9.25 -14.74
CA MET A 1 15.24 -8.12 -14.07
C MET A 1 14.76 -8.59 -12.71
N LYS A 2 15.16 -7.94 -11.62
CA LYS A 2 14.47 -8.15 -10.32
C LYS A 2 13.01 -7.78 -10.55
N LYS A 3 12.08 -8.65 -10.20
CA LYS A 3 10.65 -8.35 -10.37
C LYS A 3 10.30 -7.24 -9.38
N ILE A 4 9.39 -6.34 -9.74
CA ILE A 4 8.90 -5.28 -8.84
C ILE A 4 8.50 -5.83 -7.46
N PHE A 5 7.99 -7.07 -7.43
CA PHE A 5 7.57 -7.79 -6.23
C PHE A 5 8.71 -8.28 -5.32
N ASP A 6 9.95 -8.31 -5.81
CA ASP A 6 11.13 -8.67 -5.01
C ASP A 6 11.59 -7.49 -4.13
N GLN A 7 11.02 -6.30 -4.33
CA GLN A 7 11.34 -5.11 -3.54
C GLN A 7 10.90 -5.29 -2.09
N ARG A 8 11.70 -4.74 -1.17
CA ARG A 8 11.53 -4.87 0.29
C ARG A 8 10.12 -4.50 0.73
N PHE A 9 9.52 -3.48 0.10
CA PHE A 9 8.15 -3.05 0.37
C PHE A 9 7.11 -4.17 0.26
N PHE A 10 7.08 -4.92 -0.85
CA PHE A 10 6.11 -5.99 -1.06
C PHE A 10 6.35 -7.17 -0.13
N ARG A 11 7.61 -7.46 0.17
CA ARG A 11 7.96 -8.50 1.14
C ARG A 11 7.44 -8.14 2.54
N LEU A 12 7.67 -6.90 2.99
CA LEU A 12 7.16 -6.43 4.29
C LEU A 12 5.63 -6.46 4.35
N LEU A 13 4.92 -6.11 3.27
CA LEU A 13 3.46 -6.23 3.21
C LEU A 13 2.98 -7.68 3.41
N SER A 14 3.70 -8.66 2.84
CA SER A 14 3.36 -10.08 3.03
C SER A 14 3.64 -10.57 4.45
N GLU A 15 4.67 -10.01 5.09
CA GLU A 15 5.08 -10.36 6.45
C GLU A 15 4.15 -9.76 7.52
N CYS A 16 3.36 -8.72 7.21
CA CYS A 16 2.40 -8.11 8.15
C CYS A 16 1.37 -9.08 8.72
N SER A 17 1.08 -10.19 8.01
CA SER A 17 0.18 -11.23 8.53
C SER A 17 0.83 -12.08 9.62
N GLN A 18 2.17 -12.21 9.58
CA GLN A 18 2.94 -13.11 10.43
C GLN A 18 3.67 -12.39 11.56
N ARG A 19 4.12 -11.14 11.33
CA ARG A 19 4.84 -10.34 12.32
C ARG A 19 4.35 -8.90 12.32
N LYS A 20 4.49 -8.25 13.47
CA LYS A 20 4.30 -6.80 13.58
C LYS A 20 5.51 -6.09 12.98
N VAL A 21 5.36 -5.60 11.76
CA VAL A 21 6.36 -4.77 11.09
C VAL A 21 6.28 -3.34 11.62
N SER A 22 7.43 -2.71 11.85
CA SER A 22 7.48 -1.34 12.36
C SER A 22 7.17 -0.31 11.27
N ALA A 23 6.68 0.86 11.68
CA ALA A 23 6.43 1.96 10.76
C ALA A 23 7.73 2.49 10.11
N SER A 24 8.86 2.44 10.84
CA SER A 24 10.17 2.83 10.32
C SER A 24 10.66 1.89 9.23
N GLU A 25 10.50 0.56 9.40
CA GLU A 25 10.82 -0.42 8.34
C GLU A 25 10.02 -0.16 7.06
N PHE A 26 8.75 0.23 7.20
CA PHE A 26 7.93 0.61 6.05
C PHE A 26 8.37 1.90 5.40
N ALA A 27 8.74 2.92 6.18
CA ALA A 27 9.22 4.18 5.64
C ALA A 27 10.49 3.98 4.79
N GLU A 28 11.47 3.24 5.30
CA GLU A 28 12.69 2.89 4.56
C GLU A 28 12.37 2.13 3.27
N ALA A 29 11.48 1.14 3.33
CA ALA A 29 11.12 0.35 2.16
C ALA A 29 10.37 1.16 1.09
N ILE A 30 9.64 2.21 1.48
CA ILE A 30 8.99 3.14 0.56
C ILE A 30 10.03 4.05 -0.11
N GLU A 31 11.04 4.54 0.63
CA GLU A 31 12.13 5.32 0.04
C GLU A 31 12.96 4.51 -0.96
N GLU A 32 13.27 3.24 -0.62
CA GLU A 32 13.93 2.30 -1.53
C GLU A 32 13.10 2.10 -2.81
N LEU A 33 11.78 1.89 -2.66
CA LEU A 33 10.88 1.74 -3.80
C LEU A 33 10.80 3.01 -4.65
N ALA A 34 10.74 4.19 -4.03
CA ALA A 34 10.69 5.47 -4.73
C ALA A 34 11.98 5.72 -5.54
N THR A 35 13.14 5.38 -4.97
CA THR A 35 14.42 5.46 -5.69
C THR A 35 14.45 4.54 -6.90
N HIS A 36 13.92 3.32 -6.75
CA HIS A 36 13.81 2.38 -7.87
C HIS A 36 12.84 2.87 -8.96
N VAL A 37 11.75 3.54 -8.57
CA VAL A 37 10.78 4.10 -9.51
C VAL A 37 11.31 5.34 -10.22
N ALA A 38 12.12 6.15 -9.54
CA ALA A 38 12.78 7.32 -10.12
C ALA A 38 13.93 6.96 -11.06
N ASP A 39 14.47 5.74 -10.97
CA ASP A 39 15.45 5.24 -11.92
C ASP A 39 14.77 4.92 -13.27
N PHE A 40 15.23 5.56 -14.34
CA PHE A 40 14.67 5.45 -15.71
C PHE A 40 14.69 4.03 -16.28
N SER A 41 15.27 3.07 -15.55
CA SER A 41 15.33 1.65 -15.87
C SER A 41 14.04 0.88 -15.60
N ILE A 42 13.03 1.50 -14.95
CA ILE A 42 11.71 0.85 -14.79
C ILE A 42 11.03 0.66 -16.15
N THR A 43 10.50 -0.54 -16.35
CA THR A 43 9.69 -0.84 -17.53
C THR A 43 8.33 -0.16 -17.41
N GLU A 44 7.76 0.33 -18.52
CA GLU A 44 6.39 0.87 -18.56
C GLU A 44 5.37 -0.11 -17.95
N GLN A 45 5.62 -1.42 -18.14
CA GLN A 45 4.82 -2.48 -17.54
C GLN A 45 4.88 -2.48 -16.01
N ASP A 46 6.07 -2.44 -15.40
CA ASP A 46 6.22 -2.40 -13.94
C ASP A 46 5.58 -1.14 -13.34
N TYR A 47 5.69 -0.01 -14.03
CA TYR A 47 5.02 1.24 -13.64
C TYR A 47 3.49 1.10 -13.67
N SER A 48 2.92 0.51 -14.73
CA SER A 48 1.48 0.27 -14.84
C SER A 48 0.95 -0.64 -13.72
N ILE A 49 1.74 -1.64 -13.33
CA ILE A 49 1.42 -2.57 -12.23
C ILE A 49 1.40 -1.81 -10.90
N LEU A 50 2.44 -1.02 -10.62
CA LEU A 50 2.50 -0.19 -9.40
C LEU A 50 1.32 0.77 -9.30
N LEU A 51 1.04 1.51 -10.38
CA LEU A 51 -0.04 2.48 -10.42
C LEU A 51 -1.39 1.83 -10.12
N ARG A 52 -1.65 0.66 -10.72
CA ARG A 52 -2.88 -0.10 -10.50
C ARG A 52 -2.97 -0.62 -9.06
N TYR A 53 -1.87 -1.12 -8.51
CA TYR A 53 -1.81 -1.62 -7.13
C TYR A 53 -2.13 -0.51 -6.12
N PHE A 54 -1.47 0.65 -6.23
CA PHE A 54 -1.71 1.79 -5.35
C PHE A 54 -3.11 2.37 -5.49
N SER A 55 -3.61 2.49 -6.73
CA SER A 55 -4.97 2.97 -6.98
C SER A 55 -6.02 2.07 -6.30
N PHE A 56 -5.83 0.74 -6.38
CA PHE A 56 -6.73 -0.21 -5.72
C PHE A 56 -6.66 -0.12 -4.20
N GLY A 57 -5.45 -0.04 -3.63
CA GLY A 57 -5.25 0.15 -2.19
C GLY A 57 -5.90 1.43 -1.68
N LEU A 58 -5.71 2.55 -2.39
CA LEU A 58 -6.31 3.84 -2.06
C LEU A 58 -7.85 3.79 -2.14
N HIS A 59 -8.39 3.14 -3.16
CA HIS A 59 -9.83 2.96 -3.30
C HIS A 59 -10.41 2.20 -2.10
N ARG A 60 -9.79 1.08 -1.70
CA ARG A 60 -10.21 0.31 -0.52
C ARG A 60 -10.16 1.15 0.77
N LEU A 61 -9.09 1.94 0.97
CA LEU A 61 -8.99 2.83 2.14
C LEU A 61 -10.10 3.89 2.15
N LYS A 62 -10.44 4.47 0.99
CA LYS A 62 -11.58 5.41 0.88
C LYS A 62 -12.91 4.71 1.20
N SER A 63 -13.14 3.52 0.68
CA SER A 63 -14.34 2.73 0.99
C SER A 63 -14.45 2.42 2.49
N TYR A 64 -13.35 1.99 3.13
CA TYR A 64 -13.34 1.74 4.58
C TYR A 64 -13.63 2.99 5.39
N ARG A 65 -13.10 4.16 5.01
CA ARG A 65 -13.45 5.43 5.66
C ARG A 65 -14.94 5.70 5.58
N VAL A 66 -15.53 5.61 4.39
CA VAL A 66 -16.98 5.86 4.20
C VAL A 66 -17.81 4.88 5.04
N TRP A 67 -17.46 3.60 5.01
CA TRP A 67 -18.14 2.57 5.80
C TRP A 67 -18.03 2.82 7.31
N PHE A 68 -16.83 3.15 7.80
CA PHE A 68 -16.61 3.46 9.21
C PHE A 68 -17.39 4.70 9.67
N GLU A 69 -17.43 5.77 8.86
CA GLU A 69 -18.23 6.97 9.17
C GLU A 69 -19.74 6.66 9.16
N GLN A 70 -20.21 5.81 8.25
CA GLN A 70 -21.61 5.37 8.22
C GLN A 70 -21.99 4.59 9.47
N GLU A 71 -21.18 3.60 9.86
CA GLU A 71 -21.44 2.77 11.05
C GLU A 71 -21.44 3.61 12.33
N LYS A 72 -20.49 4.54 12.43
CA LYS A 72 -20.45 5.52 13.53
C LYS A 72 -21.74 6.34 13.59
N ASN A 73 -22.23 6.86 12.45
CA ASN A 73 -23.46 7.65 12.42
C ASN A 73 -24.71 6.82 12.80
N ILE A 74 -24.78 5.53 12.44
CA ILE A 74 -25.87 4.64 12.85
C ILE A 74 -25.88 4.41 14.36
N LEU A 75 -24.70 4.17 14.96
CA LEU A 75 -24.53 4.03 16.41
C LEU A 75 -24.98 5.27 17.20
N PHE A 76 -24.84 6.47 16.63
CA PHE A 76 -25.29 7.72 17.26
C PHE A 76 -26.79 8.03 17.06
N VAL A 77 -27.44 7.50 16.01
CA VAL A 77 -28.88 7.69 15.76
C VAL A 77 -29.73 6.72 16.58
N SER A 78 -29.16 5.60 17.03
CA SER A 78 -29.85 4.57 17.83
C SER A 78 -29.89 4.86 19.34
N ASN A 79 -29.45 6.04 19.78
CA ASN A 79 -29.30 6.41 21.20
C ASN A 79 -30.20 7.58 21.59
#